data_AF-A0A3Q9G6W4-F1
#
_entry.id   AF-A0A3Q9G6W4-F1
#
_cell.length_a   1.000
_cell.length_b   1.000
_cell.length_c   1.000
_cell.angle_alpha   90.00
_cell.angle_beta   90.00
_cell.angle_gamma   90.00
#
_symmetry.space_group_name_H-M   'P 1'
#
loop_
_entity.id
_entity.type
_entity.pdbx_description
1 polymer ?
#
loop_
_entity_poly.entity_id
_entity_poly.type
_entity_poly.pdbx_seq_one_letter_code
_entity_poly.pdbx_strand_id
1 'polypeptide(L)'
;MTASKIISTLSALNNNEVFFGPQGFKSVVSESELTAAQLGFGASDAEQIVAGIVTTNTEPGQWQPSWQVFARDTELGDPYFVDNSQPELPVYTGFLGDNGWEIEQVASTLPAYVNCMTLLFNHGQQSQAQFFPDENTVTDEDALARLQEQLIEASACQHFWQMFMGCYLDWLVED
;
A
#
# COMPACT_ATOMS: atom_id res chain seq x y z
N MET A 1 -18.17 -4.16 11.55
CA MET A 1 -18.52 -2.98 10.73
C MET A 1 -17.35 -2.48 9.87
N THR A 2 -16.10 -2.85 10.15
CA THR A 2 -14.94 -2.27 9.45
C THR A 2 -14.62 -2.91 8.10
N ALA A 3 -14.74 -4.23 7.96
CA ALA A 3 -14.47 -4.94 6.70
C ALA A 3 -15.31 -4.44 5.52
N SER A 4 -16.64 -4.34 5.70
CA SER A 4 -17.53 -3.85 4.65
C SER A 4 -17.24 -2.41 4.23
N LYS A 5 -16.81 -1.53 5.16
CA LYS A 5 -16.38 -0.16 4.86
C LYS A 5 -15.10 -0.14 4.02
N ILE A 6 -14.12 -0.98 4.36
CA ILE A 6 -12.87 -1.12 3.60
C ILE A 6 -13.19 -1.57 2.18
N ILE A 7 -13.92 -2.68 2.03
CA ILE A 7 -14.29 -3.22 0.71
C ILE A 7 -15.12 -2.24 -0.10
N SER A 8 -16.10 -1.56 0.50
CA SER A 8 -16.88 -0.55 -0.22
C SER A 8 -16.02 0.62 -0.70
N THR A 9 -14.99 1.00 0.06
CA THR A 9 -14.07 2.08 -0.34
C THR A 9 -13.17 1.62 -1.48
N LEU A 10 -12.60 0.41 -1.38
CA LEU A 10 -11.74 -0.17 -2.41
C LEU A 10 -12.48 -0.46 -3.71
N SER A 11 -13.79 -0.71 -3.66
CA SER A 11 -14.61 -0.92 -4.86
C SER A 11 -14.71 0.30 -5.78
N ALA A 12 -14.27 1.48 -5.32
CA ALA A 12 -14.14 2.67 -6.16
C ALA A 12 -12.91 2.63 -7.09
N LEU A 13 -11.97 1.70 -6.88
CA LEU A 13 -10.87 1.47 -7.80
C LEU A 13 -11.40 0.85 -9.11
N ASN A 14 -11.00 1.43 -10.24
CA ASN A 14 -11.31 0.86 -11.56
C ASN A 14 -10.59 -0.48 -11.79
N ASN A 15 -9.40 -0.64 -11.19
CA ASN A 15 -8.61 -1.85 -11.24
C ASN A 15 -8.07 -2.15 -9.85
N ASN A 16 -8.13 -3.42 -9.46
CA ASN A 16 -7.62 -3.88 -8.17
C ASN A 16 -6.09 -4.09 -8.20
N GLU A 17 -5.48 -4.11 -9.38
CA GLU A 17 -4.03 -4.09 -9.57
C GLU A 17 -3.63 -2.81 -10.30
N VAL A 18 -2.68 -2.08 -9.73
CA VAL A 18 -2.13 -0.84 -10.29
C VAL A 18 -0.62 -0.97 -10.37
N PHE A 19 -0.03 -0.65 -11.51
CA PHE A 19 1.42 -0.76 -11.74
C PHE A 19 2.00 0.58 -12.16
N PHE A 20 3.17 0.92 -11.63
CA PHE A 20 3.91 2.12 -12.00
C PHE A 20 5.41 1.87 -11.81
N GLY A 21 6.12 1.77 -12.93
CA GLY A 21 7.54 1.40 -12.99
C GLY A 21 7.78 -0.01 -12.44
N PRO A 22 8.72 -0.17 -11.50
CA PRO A 22 9.00 -1.47 -10.88
C PRO A 22 7.99 -1.85 -9.79
N GLN A 23 7.08 -0.95 -9.40
CA GLN A 23 6.13 -1.20 -8.32
C GLN A 23 4.77 -1.66 -8.84
N GLY A 24 4.14 -2.60 -8.12
CA GLY A 24 2.74 -2.96 -8.31
C GLY A 24 1.98 -3.02 -6.99
N PHE A 25 0.70 -2.62 -7.01
CA PHE A 25 -0.18 -2.57 -5.85
C PHE A 25 -1.38 -3.46 -6.11
N LYS A 26 -1.52 -4.54 -5.34
CA LYS A 26 -2.63 -5.49 -5.46
C LYS A 26 -3.59 -5.36 -4.29
N SER A 27 -4.74 -4.74 -4.53
CA SER A 27 -5.83 -4.58 -3.57
C SER A 27 -6.78 -5.76 -3.55
N VAL A 28 -7.29 -6.10 -2.37
CA VAL A 28 -8.35 -7.11 -2.20
C VAL A 28 -9.69 -6.61 -2.73
N VAL A 29 -10.54 -7.50 -3.23
CA VAL A 29 -11.85 -7.15 -3.79
C VAL A 29 -13.04 -7.74 -3.03
N SER A 30 -12.79 -8.55 -2.00
CA SER A 30 -13.83 -9.23 -1.22
C SER A 30 -13.48 -9.33 0.27
N GLU A 31 -14.50 -9.46 1.13
CA GLU A 31 -14.27 -9.68 2.57
C GLU A 31 -13.51 -10.99 2.85
N SER A 32 -13.70 -12.01 2.01
CA SER A 32 -12.93 -13.25 2.07
C SER A 32 -11.45 -13.02 1.78
N GLU A 33 -11.12 -12.22 0.76
CA GLU A 33 -9.74 -11.86 0.46
C GLU A 33 -9.14 -10.96 1.54
N LEU A 34 -9.93 -10.04 2.11
CA LEU A 34 -9.49 -9.21 3.23
C LEU A 34 -9.08 -10.07 4.44
N THR A 35 -9.86 -11.12 4.72
CA THR A 35 -9.53 -12.09 5.78
C THR A 35 -8.26 -12.87 5.44
N ALA A 36 -8.15 -13.35 4.20
CA ALA A 36 -6.97 -14.09 3.73
C ALA A 36 -5.70 -13.23 3.68
N ALA A 37 -5.82 -11.92 3.40
CA ALA A 37 -4.70 -10.99 3.34
C ALA A 37 -3.98 -10.84 4.69
N GLN A 38 -4.65 -11.16 5.81
CA GLN A 38 -4.09 -11.09 7.15
C GLN A 38 -3.13 -12.25 7.48
N LEU A 39 -3.17 -13.34 6.70
CA LEU A 39 -2.28 -14.50 6.85
C LEU A 39 -0.82 -14.08 6.58
N GLY A 40 0.06 -14.44 7.52
CA GLY A 40 1.48 -14.08 7.51
C GLY A 40 1.84 -12.83 8.31
N PHE A 41 0.85 -12.05 8.76
CA PHE A 41 1.07 -10.81 9.51
C PHE A 41 0.45 -10.85 10.91
N GLY A 42 -0.88 -10.89 10.96
CA GLY A 42 -1.66 -10.93 12.20
C GLY A 42 -2.32 -12.27 12.48
N ALA A 43 -2.20 -13.23 11.55
CA ALA A 43 -2.76 -14.58 11.65
C ALA A 43 -1.76 -15.61 11.11
N SER A 44 -1.69 -16.77 11.75
CA SER A 44 -0.92 -17.93 11.28
C SER A 44 -1.77 -18.78 10.33
N ASP A 45 -1.12 -19.68 9.58
CA ASP A 45 -1.75 -20.69 8.72
C ASP A 45 -2.78 -21.58 9.43
N ALA A 46 -2.80 -21.59 10.77
CA ALA A 46 -3.79 -22.32 11.59
C ALA A 46 -5.05 -21.49 11.92
N GLU A 47 -5.28 -20.34 11.28
CA GLU A 47 -6.33 -19.35 11.60
C GLU A 47 -6.30 -18.85 13.06
N GLN A 48 -5.22 -19.14 13.79
CA GLN A 48 -5.00 -18.53 15.09
C GLN A 48 -4.46 -17.12 14.85
N ILE A 49 -5.16 -16.14 15.41
CA ILE A 49 -4.68 -14.75 15.52
C ILE A 49 -3.29 -14.81 16.17
N VAL A 50 -2.26 -14.47 15.38
CA VAL A 50 -0.86 -14.32 15.84
C VAL A 50 -0.62 -12.90 16.31
N ALA A 51 -1.54 -11.96 16.03
CA ALA A 51 -1.58 -10.69 16.75
C ALA A 51 -1.57 -11.05 18.24
N GLY A 52 -0.47 -10.67 18.90
CA GLY A 52 -0.02 -11.28 20.14
C GLY A 52 -1.19 -11.58 21.06
N ILE A 53 -1.17 -12.79 21.64
CA ILE A 53 -1.98 -13.17 22.82
C ILE A 53 -2.31 -11.89 23.56
N VAL A 54 -3.61 -11.57 23.67
CA VAL A 54 -4.13 -10.38 24.36
C VAL A 54 -3.47 -10.30 25.73
N THR A 55 -2.33 -9.65 25.75
CA THR A 55 -1.56 -9.23 26.89
C THR A 55 -1.55 -7.75 26.69
N THR A 56 -1.93 -7.03 27.72
CA THR A 56 -2.28 -5.61 27.70
C THR A 56 -1.11 -4.67 27.37
N ASN A 57 -0.02 -5.21 26.79
CA ASN A 57 1.22 -4.54 26.41
C ASN A 57 1.61 -4.99 25.00
N THR A 58 1.13 -4.31 23.95
CA THR A 58 1.71 -4.45 22.62
C THR A 58 3.12 -3.85 22.65
N GLU A 59 4.14 -4.68 22.49
CA GLU A 59 5.52 -4.19 22.43
C GLU A 59 5.74 -3.39 21.14
N PRO A 60 6.55 -2.31 21.18
CA PRO A 60 6.97 -1.61 19.97
C PRO A 60 7.53 -2.59 18.94
N GLY A 61 7.13 -2.44 17.67
CA GLY A 61 7.57 -3.32 16.59
C GLY A 61 6.73 -4.60 16.38
N GLN A 62 5.71 -4.88 17.20
CA GLN A 62 4.78 -5.98 16.92
C GLN A 62 3.64 -5.57 15.99
N TRP A 63 3.11 -6.54 15.23
CA TRP A 63 1.89 -6.34 14.44
C TRP A 63 0.71 -6.05 15.37
N GLN A 64 -0.03 -4.98 15.09
CA GLN A 64 -1.12 -4.55 15.96
C GLN A 64 -2.44 -5.26 15.60
N PRO A 65 -3.26 -5.67 16.58
CA PRO A 65 -4.56 -6.29 16.31
C PRO A 65 -5.54 -5.40 15.53
N SER A 66 -5.37 -4.08 15.58
CA SER A 66 -6.20 -3.14 14.82
C SER A 66 -5.76 -2.99 13.36
N TRP A 67 -4.58 -3.49 12.98
CA TRP A 67 -4.08 -3.39 11.62
C TRP A 67 -4.69 -4.44 10.73
N GLN A 68 -5.34 -3.99 9.66
CA GLN A 68 -6.01 -4.83 8.67
C GLN A 68 -5.33 -4.67 7.32
N VAL A 69 -4.70 -5.74 6.84
CA VAL A 69 -4.10 -5.79 5.50
C VAL A 69 -5.23 -5.78 4.46
N PHE A 70 -5.08 -4.95 3.43
CA PHE A 70 -6.03 -4.86 2.33
C PHE A 70 -5.38 -4.79 0.94
N ALA A 71 -4.06 -4.57 0.88
CA ALA A 71 -3.32 -4.67 -0.36
C ALA A 71 -1.91 -5.21 -0.09
N ARG A 72 -1.21 -5.62 -1.14
CA ARG A 72 0.20 -6.01 -1.08
C ARG A 72 0.96 -5.42 -2.26
N ASP A 73 2.23 -5.11 -2.01
CA ASP A 73 3.17 -4.95 -3.11
C ASP A 73 3.29 -6.25 -3.91
N THR A 74 3.42 -6.15 -5.24
CA THR A 74 3.51 -7.33 -6.11
C THR A 74 4.89 -7.94 -6.17
N GLU A 75 5.95 -7.18 -5.86
CA GLU A 75 7.34 -7.63 -5.99
C GLU A 75 7.87 -8.26 -4.69
N LEU A 76 7.82 -7.49 -3.60
CA LEU A 76 8.33 -7.84 -2.27
C LEU A 76 7.25 -8.47 -1.39
N GLY A 77 5.98 -8.28 -1.73
CA GLY A 77 4.85 -8.80 -0.94
C GLY A 77 4.54 -7.97 0.31
N ASP A 78 5.15 -6.79 0.45
CA ASP A 78 4.97 -5.90 1.59
C ASP A 78 3.49 -5.52 1.77
N PRO A 79 2.96 -5.57 3.00
CA PRO A 79 1.56 -5.29 3.29
C PRO A 79 1.24 -3.81 3.19
N TYR A 80 0.11 -3.51 2.57
CA TYR A 80 -0.60 -2.24 2.74
C TYR A 80 -1.81 -2.49 3.63
N PHE A 81 -1.91 -1.74 4.72
CA PHE A 81 -2.89 -1.96 5.78
C PHE A 81 -3.45 -0.66 6.34
N VAL A 82 -4.66 -0.75 6.90
CA VAL A 82 -5.29 0.34 7.66
C VAL A 82 -5.24 0.07 9.14
N ASP A 83 -5.19 1.12 9.95
CA ASP A 83 -5.44 1.03 11.38
C ASP A 83 -6.94 1.23 11.69
N ASN A 84 -7.64 0.13 11.95
CA ASN A 84 -9.09 0.12 12.22
C ASN A 84 -9.48 0.71 13.57
N SER A 85 -8.50 1.04 14.43
CA SER A 85 -8.78 1.80 15.66
C SER A 85 -9.07 3.28 15.37
N GLN A 86 -8.70 3.76 14.17
CA GLN A 86 -8.83 5.15 13.77
C GLN A 86 -10.00 5.33 12.78
N PRO A 87 -10.91 6.30 13.00
CA PRO A 87 -12.09 6.49 12.14
C PRO A 87 -11.79 6.76 10.67
N GLU A 88 -10.69 7.48 10.43
CA GLU A 88 -10.20 7.90 9.12
C GLU A 88 -9.56 6.76 8.30
N LEU A 89 -9.24 5.64 8.95
CA LEU A 89 -8.56 4.49 8.33
C LEU A 89 -7.27 4.92 7.61
N PRO A 90 -6.29 5.52 8.30
CA PRO A 90 -5.01 5.87 7.70
C PRO A 90 -4.33 4.61 7.14
N VAL A 91 -3.68 4.76 6.00
CA VAL A 91 -3.04 3.66 5.26
C VAL A 91 -1.55 3.70 5.49
N TYR A 92 -0.99 2.55 5.81
CA TYR A 92 0.43 2.33 6.00
C TYR A 92 0.93 1.20 5.11
N THR A 93 2.22 1.25 4.81
CA THR A 93 2.99 0.09 4.38
C THR A 93 4.06 -0.21 5.44
N GLY A 94 4.70 -1.36 5.36
CA GLY A 94 5.84 -1.64 6.23
C GLY A 94 6.48 -2.99 5.95
N PHE A 95 7.69 -3.17 6.45
CA PHE A 95 8.42 -4.43 6.36
C PHE A 95 8.90 -4.86 7.75
N LEU A 96 9.27 -6.14 7.89
CA LEU A 96 9.79 -6.67 9.14
C LEU A 96 11.30 -6.43 9.22
N GLY A 97 11.72 -5.46 10.04
CA GLY A 97 13.12 -5.17 10.34
C GLY A 97 13.62 -5.89 11.59
N ASP A 98 14.87 -5.60 11.98
CA ASP A 98 15.55 -6.25 13.12
C ASP A 98 14.85 -6.00 14.47
N ASN A 99 14.16 -4.86 14.60
CA ASN A 99 13.46 -4.45 15.82
C ASN A 99 11.93 -4.61 15.70
N GLY A 100 11.45 -5.31 14.67
CA GLY A 100 10.03 -5.50 14.38
C GLY A 100 9.55 -4.72 13.17
N TRP A 101 8.23 -4.52 13.07
CA TRP A 101 7.59 -3.81 11.96
C TRP A 101 8.03 -2.35 11.89
N GLU A 102 8.68 -2.00 10.78
CA GLU A 102 8.97 -0.63 10.39
C GLU A 102 7.89 -0.18 9.42
N ILE A 103 7.12 0.84 9.83
CA ILE A 103 5.93 1.28 9.10
C ILE A 103 6.12 2.68 8.56
N GLU A 104 5.56 2.93 7.38
CA GLU A 104 5.55 4.24 6.71
C GLU A 104 4.11 4.58 6.32
N GLN A 105 3.69 5.82 6.54
CA GLN A 105 2.33 6.24 6.21
C GLN A 105 2.23 6.61 4.73
N VAL A 106 1.32 5.94 4.03
CA VAL A 106 1.11 6.09 2.58
C VAL A 106 0.00 7.09 2.29
N ALA A 107 -1.04 7.11 3.14
CA ALA A 107 -2.13 8.08 3.05
C ALA A 107 -2.77 8.34 4.41
N SER A 108 -3.27 9.55 4.60
CA SER A 108 -4.00 9.97 5.80
C SER A 108 -5.36 9.28 5.95
N THR A 109 -5.95 8.80 4.86
CA THR A 109 -7.23 8.07 4.84
C THR A 109 -7.26 6.99 3.75
N LEU A 110 -8.11 5.98 3.88
CA LEU A 110 -8.30 4.96 2.84
C LEU A 110 -8.84 5.53 1.50
N PRO A 111 -9.81 6.47 1.48
CA PRO A 111 -10.20 7.15 0.25
C PRO A 111 -9.05 7.93 -0.40
N ALA A 112 -8.18 8.56 0.39
CA ALA A 112 -6.98 9.24 -0.13
C ALA A 112 -6.02 8.26 -0.83
N TYR A 113 -5.83 7.07 -0.27
CA TYR A 113 -5.08 5.99 -0.94
C TYR A 113 -5.73 5.59 -2.28
N VAL A 114 -7.04 5.42 -2.33
CA VAL A 114 -7.77 5.10 -3.58
C VAL A 114 -7.55 6.18 -4.64
N ASN A 115 -7.54 7.46 -4.25
CA ASN A 115 -7.22 8.56 -5.17
C ASN A 115 -5.78 8.45 -5.70
N CYS A 116 -4.82 8.12 -4.85
CA CYS A 116 -3.42 7.93 -5.26
C CYS A 116 -3.28 6.77 -6.26
N MET A 117 -3.91 5.63 -6.00
CA MET A 117 -3.93 4.49 -6.92
C MET A 117 -4.58 4.86 -8.26
N THR A 118 -5.64 5.66 -8.23
CA THR A 118 -6.30 6.16 -9.44
C THR A 118 -5.38 7.11 -10.23
N LEU A 119 -4.63 7.98 -9.56
CA LEU A 119 -3.62 8.84 -10.20
C LEU A 119 -2.53 8.00 -10.87
N LEU A 120 -1.92 7.05 -10.15
CA LEU A 120 -0.91 6.14 -10.72
C LEU A 120 -1.46 5.39 -11.92
N PHE A 121 -2.66 4.81 -11.81
CA PHE A 121 -3.28 4.07 -12.90
C PHE A 121 -3.55 4.94 -14.14
N ASN A 122 -4.01 6.18 -13.94
CA ASN A 122 -4.33 7.08 -15.06
C ASN A 122 -3.09 7.66 -15.74
N HIS A 123 -1.98 7.80 -15.00
CA HIS A 123 -0.72 8.29 -15.54
C HIS A 123 0.14 7.16 -16.13
N GLY A 124 0.00 5.94 -15.62
CA GLY A 124 0.66 4.75 -16.15
C GLY A 124 -0.11 4.10 -17.30
N GLN A 125 0.57 3.25 -18.05
CA GLN A 125 -0.03 2.37 -19.06
C GLN A 125 0.41 0.91 -18.88
N GLN A 126 0.99 0.62 -17.71
CA GLN A 126 1.57 -0.69 -17.40
C GLN A 126 0.50 -1.65 -16.88
N SER A 127 0.56 -2.89 -17.37
CA SER A 127 -0.26 -4.01 -16.88
C SER A 127 0.49 -4.93 -15.92
N GLN A 128 1.76 -4.64 -15.65
CA GLN A 128 2.66 -5.38 -14.77
C GLN A 128 3.80 -4.49 -14.29
N ALA A 129 4.44 -4.88 -13.19
CA ALA A 129 5.69 -4.28 -12.75
C ALA A 129 6.78 -4.53 -13.81
N GLN A 130 7.69 -3.57 -13.95
CA GLN A 130 8.72 -3.60 -14.99
C GLN A 130 10.10 -3.68 -14.37
N PHE A 131 10.90 -4.63 -14.86
CA PHE A 131 12.30 -4.73 -14.46
C PHE A 131 13.16 -3.67 -15.16
N PHE A 132 12.85 -3.36 -16.42
CA PHE A 132 13.48 -2.28 -17.20
C PHE A 132 12.40 -1.35 -17.78
N PRO A 133 12.70 -0.06 -17.97
CA PRO A 133 11.82 0.85 -18.69
C PRO A 133 11.45 0.32 -20.08
N ASP A 134 10.17 0.37 -20.41
CA ASP A 134 9.60 -0.04 -21.69
C ASP A 134 8.90 1.12 -22.40
N GLU A 135 8.24 0.83 -23.52
CA GLU A 135 7.50 1.82 -24.32
C GLU A 135 6.29 2.45 -23.59
N ASN A 136 5.83 1.85 -22.48
CA ASN A 136 4.72 2.33 -21.67
C ASN A 136 5.19 3.05 -20.40
N THR A 137 6.51 3.19 -20.23
CA THR A 137 7.12 3.83 -19.06
C THR A 137 7.08 5.34 -19.19
N VAL A 138 6.63 6.02 -18.14
CA VAL A 138 6.56 7.48 -18.09
C VAL A 138 7.96 8.04 -17.84
N THR A 139 8.53 8.72 -18.84
CA THR A 139 9.89 9.28 -18.77
C THR A 139 9.92 10.81 -18.79
N ASP A 140 8.77 11.46 -18.98
CA ASP A 140 8.65 12.92 -19.00
C ASP A 140 8.79 13.49 -17.58
N GLU A 141 9.90 14.18 -17.31
CA GLU A 141 10.24 14.73 -15.99
C GLU A 141 9.16 15.67 -15.44
N ASP A 142 8.59 16.53 -16.29
CA ASP A 142 7.55 17.47 -15.88
C ASP A 142 6.25 16.74 -15.50
N ALA A 143 5.91 15.66 -16.19
CA ALA A 143 4.77 14.81 -15.86
C ALA A 143 4.97 14.06 -14.55
N LEU A 144 6.18 13.54 -14.32
CA LEU A 144 6.54 12.85 -13.07
C LEU A 144 6.53 13.82 -11.87
N ALA A 145 7.08 15.03 -12.04
CA ALA A 145 7.04 16.06 -11.00
C ALA A 145 5.60 16.45 -10.62
N ARG A 146 4.73 16.67 -11.63
CA ARG A 146 3.30 16.94 -11.39
C ARG A 146 2.59 15.78 -10.70
N LEU A 147 2.86 14.54 -11.13
CA LEU A 147 2.27 13.36 -10.51
C LEU A 147 2.70 13.24 -9.03
N GLN A 148 3.97 13.48 -8.71
CA GLN A 148 4.46 13.48 -7.34
C GLN A 148 3.71 14.52 -6.48
N GLU A 149 3.55 15.75 -6.97
CA GLU A 149 2.80 16.80 -6.25
C GLU A 149 1.34 16.38 -6.00
N GLN A 150 0.68 15.82 -7.01
CA GLN A 150 -0.70 15.32 -6.89
C GLN A 150 -0.82 14.17 -5.89
N LEU A 151 0.14 13.25 -5.85
CA LEU A 151 0.16 12.14 -4.89
C LEU A 151 0.35 12.65 -3.46
N ILE A 152 1.25 13.61 -3.26
CA ILE A 152 1.48 14.24 -1.95
C ILE A 152 0.23 14.97 -1.47
N GLU A 153 -0.39 15.77 -2.35
CA GLU A 153 -1.62 16.51 -2.02
C GLU A 153 -2.78 15.56 -1.72
N ALA A 154 -3.00 14.54 -2.57
CA ALA A 154 -4.09 13.59 -2.41
C ALA A 154 -3.97 12.74 -1.14
N SER A 155 -2.75 12.31 -0.80
CA SER A 155 -2.47 11.46 0.36
C SER A 155 -2.36 12.22 1.68
N ALA A 156 -1.93 13.48 1.63
CA ALA A 156 -1.36 14.23 2.76
C ALA A 156 -0.12 13.56 3.40
N CYS A 157 0.65 12.76 2.63
CA CYS A 157 1.82 12.01 3.11
C CYS A 157 3.06 12.31 2.25
N GLN A 158 3.81 13.36 2.59
CA GLN A 158 4.93 13.81 1.76
C GLN A 158 6.08 12.79 1.66
N HIS A 159 6.47 12.20 2.79
CA HIS A 159 7.71 11.42 2.88
C HIS A 159 7.68 10.18 1.98
N PHE A 160 6.66 9.34 2.12
CA PHE A 160 6.46 8.16 1.28
C PHE A 160 6.50 8.48 -0.22
N TRP A 161 5.73 9.46 -0.70
CA TRP A 161 5.63 9.74 -2.13
C TRP A 161 6.89 10.39 -2.72
N GLN A 162 7.68 11.11 -1.91
CA GLN A 162 9.01 11.57 -2.32
C GLN A 162 9.98 10.40 -2.46
N MET A 163 9.97 9.44 -1.53
CA MET A 163 10.80 8.23 -1.65
C MET A 163 10.39 7.39 -2.84
N PHE A 164 9.09 7.13 -3.00
CA PHE A 164 8.53 6.38 -4.13
C PHE A 164 8.98 6.96 -5.48
N MET A 165 8.83 8.28 -5.66
CA MET A 165 9.23 8.93 -6.91
C MET A 165 10.75 8.98 -7.08
N GLY A 166 11.51 9.13 -5.99
CA GLY A 166 12.97 9.02 -6.01
C GLY A 166 13.43 7.66 -6.54
N CYS A 167 12.89 6.56 -6.00
CA CYS A 167 13.17 5.21 -6.47
C CYS A 167 12.76 5.00 -7.93
N TYR A 168 11.64 5.57 -8.36
CA TYR A 168 11.22 5.52 -9.76
C TYR A 168 12.23 6.22 -10.69
N LEU A 169 12.69 7.42 -10.32
CA LEU A 169 13.67 8.18 -11.11
C LEU A 169 15.04 7.49 -11.16
N ASP A 170 15.48 6.90 -10.04
CA ASP A 170 16.71 6.11 -9.99
C ASP A 170 16.59 4.89 -10.93
N TRP A 171 15.48 4.16 -10.88
CA TRP A 171 15.20 3.02 -11.76
C TRP A 171 15.20 3.39 -13.26
N LEU A 172 14.80 4.61 -13.63
CA LEU A 172 14.86 5.05 -15.03
C LEU A 172 16.29 5.17 -15.59
N VAL A 173 17.29 5.35 -14.72
CA VAL A 173 18.68 5.62 -15.10
C VAL A 173 19.65 4.50 -14.72
N GLU A 174 19.16 3.44 -14.08
CA GLU A 174 19.94 2.23 -13.82
C GLU A 174 20.23 1.48 -15.14
N ASP A 175 21.53 1.28 -15.44
CA ASP A 175 22.05 0.57 -16.63
C ASP A 175 21.93 -0.97 -16.50
#